data_AF-A0A364RBZ7-F1
#
_entry.id   AF-A0A364RBZ7-F1
#
_cell.length_a   1.000
_cell.length_b   1.000
_cell.length_c   1.000
_cell.angle_alpha   90.00
_cell.angle_beta   90.00
_cell.angle_gamma   90.00
#
_symmetry.space_group_name_H-M   'P 1'
#
loop_
_entity.id
_entity.type
_entity.pdbx_description
1 polymer ?
#
loop_
_entity_poly.entity_id
_entity_poly.type
_entity_poly.pdbx_seq_one_letter_code
_entity_poly.pdbx_strand_id
1 'polypeptide(L)'
;MKELEKIQQGLANSNTLVLTYNTKGVECSFVKEGLVKDFLVIEDKIIAEELNGKSVNGIIEGSNFHTLKADYGWFSLRVKSKKLYQELL
;
A
#
# COMPACT_ATOMS: atom_id res chain seq x y z
N MET A 1 5.30 -8.57 -6.66
CA MET A 1 4.38 -8.27 -7.79
C MET A 1 2.93 -8.58 -7.43
N LYS A 2 2.61 -9.80 -6.98
CA LYS A 2 1.27 -10.15 -6.49
C LYS A 2 0.73 -9.22 -5.40
N GLU A 3 1.58 -8.74 -4.48
CA GLU A 3 1.17 -7.75 -3.47
C GLU A 3 0.71 -6.43 -4.08
N LEU A 4 1.37 -5.94 -5.15
CA LEU A 4 0.95 -4.72 -5.84
C LEU A 4 -0.43 -4.90 -6.50
N GLU A 5 -0.67 -6.05 -7.13
CA GLU A 5 -1.98 -6.34 -7.73
C GLU A 5 -3.09 -6.37 -6.66
N LYS A 6 -2.83 -7.00 -5.51
CA LYS A 6 -3.79 -7.03 -4.39
C LYS A 6 -4.02 -5.65 -3.79
N ILE A 7 -2.99 -4.82 -3.66
CA ILE A 7 -3.15 -3.44 -3.21
C ILE A 7 -4.01 -2.65 -4.19
N GLN A 8 -3.78 -2.78 -5.51
CA GLN A 8 -4.60 -2.12 -6.52
C GLN A 8 -6.08 -2.50 -6.40
N GLN A 9 -6.36 -3.79 -6.19
CA GLN A 9 -7.71 -4.30 -5.99
C GLN A 9 -8.35 -3.76 -4.70
N GLY A 10 -7.60 -3.74 -3.60
CA GLY A 10 -8.04 -3.18 -2.33
C GLY A 10 -8.39 -1.70 -2.44
N LEU A 11 -7.50 -0.90 -3.06
CA LEU A 11 -7.72 0.53 -3.29
C LEU A 11 -8.94 0.80 -4.19
N ALA A 12 -9.23 -0.07 -5.16
CA ALA A 12 -10.40 0.07 -6.02
C ALA A 12 -11.71 0.04 -5.22
N ASN A 13 -11.75 -0.77 -4.15
CA ASN A 13 -12.95 -1.08 -3.38
C ASN A 13 -13.02 -0.41 -2.00
N SER A 14 -12.09 0.49 -1.68
CA SER A 14 -12.00 1.17 -0.39
C SER A 14 -11.86 2.69 -0.52
N ASN A 15 -11.96 3.41 0.60
CA ASN A 15 -11.70 4.85 0.68
C ASN A 15 -10.66 5.23 1.74
N THR A 16 -10.27 4.26 2.57
CA THR A 16 -9.20 4.38 3.56
C THR A 16 -8.33 3.12 3.51
N LEU A 17 -7.03 3.28 3.77
CA LEU A 17 -6.07 2.21 3.97
C LEU A 17 -5.38 2.44 5.32
N VAL A 18 -5.43 1.43 6.19
CA VAL A 18 -4.79 1.44 7.51
C VAL A 18 -3.61 0.48 7.49
N LEU A 19 -2.45 0.97 7.91
CA LEU A 19 -1.18 0.26 8.01
C LEU A 19 -0.92 -0.09 9.48
N THR A 20 -0.88 -1.38 9.78
CA THR A 20 -0.56 -1.89 11.12
C THR A 20 0.73 -2.69 11.07
N TYR A 21 1.74 -2.24 11.81
CA TYR A 21 3.03 -2.91 11.89
C TYR A 21 2.95 -4.11 12.85
N ASN A 22 3.33 -5.30 12.36
CA ASN A 22 3.38 -6.51 13.17
C ASN A 22 4.70 -7.26 12.93
N THR A 23 4.90 -8.37 13.65
CA THR A 23 6.13 -9.17 13.56
C THR A 23 6.35 -9.85 12.20
N LYS A 24 5.31 -9.93 11.36
CA LYS A 24 5.34 -10.58 10.04
C LYS A 24 5.48 -9.58 8.88
N GLY A 25 5.29 -8.28 9.12
CA GLY A 25 5.32 -7.25 8.10
C GLY A 25 4.35 -6.10 8.41
N VAL A 26 3.79 -5.50 7.35
CA VAL A 26 2.79 -4.44 7.47
C VAL A 26 1.44 -4.98 7.01
N GLU A 27 0.51 -5.10 7.94
CA GLU A 27 -0.88 -5.39 7.61
C GLU A 27 -1.55 -4.14 7.03
N CYS A 28 -2.06 -4.29 5.82
CA CYS A 28 -2.79 -3.28 5.08
C CYS A 28 -4.28 -3.63 5.12
N SER A 29 -5.04 -2.90 5.91
CA SER A 29 -6.50 -3.04 6.00
C SER A 29 -7.18 -2.01 5.10
N PHE A 30 -7.94 -2.48 4.12
CA PHE A 30 -8.71 -1.65 3.19
C PHE A 30 -10.11 -1.39 3.75
N VAL A 31 -10.38 -0.16 4.15
CA VAL A 31 -11.62 0.23 4.84
C VAL A 31 -12.54 1.00 3.89
N LYS A 32 -13.83 0.63 3.89
CA LYS A 32 -14.91 1.37 3.23
C LYS A 32 -16.06 1.54 4.21
N GLU A 33 -16.52 2.77 4.39
CA GLU A 33 -17.68 3.09 5.25
C GLU A 33 -17.51 2.55 6.69
N GLY A 34 -16.29 2.63 7.23
CA GLY A 34 -15.96 2.15 8.58
C GLY A 34 -15.79 0.64 8.72
N LEU A 35 -15.92 -0.13 7.63
CA LEU A 35 -15.75 -1.59 7.64
C LEU A 35 -14.51 -2.01 6.85
N VAL A 36 -13.72 -2.94 7.40
CA VAL A 36 -12.64 -3.61 6.67
C VAL A 36 -13.26 -4.49 5.58
N LYS A 37 -12.95 -4.18 4.31
CA LYS A 37 -13.44 -4.92 3.14
C LYS A 37 -12.48 -5.99 2.70
N ASP A 38 -11.18 -5.74 2.85
CA ASP A 38 -10.11 -6.67 2.52
C ASP A 38 -8.87 -6.33 3.36
N PHE A 39 -7.97 -7.29 3.48
CA PHE A 39 -6.68 -7.07 4.11
C PHE A 39 -5.56 -7.87 3.43
N LEU A 40 -4.35 -7.33 3.50
CA LEU A 40 -3.15 -7.97 2.99
C LEU A 40 -2.00 -7.74 3.96
N VAL A 41 -1.27 -8.79 4.31
CA VAL A 41 0.04 -8.63 4.96
C VAL A 41 1.08 -8.42 3.87
N ILE A 42 1.77 -7.29 3.93
CA ILE A 42 2.89 -6.96 3.06
C ILE A 42 4.18 -7.35 3.76
N GLU A 43 4.90 -8.29 3.16
CA GLU A 43 6.21 -8.76 3.62
C GLU A 43 7.35 -8.00 2.93
N ASP A 44 7.08 -7.48 1.73
CA ASP A 44 8.04 -6.70 0.96
C ASP A 44 8.30 -5.33 1.62
N LYS A 45 9.52 -5.15 2.11
CA LYS A 45 9.96 -3.93 2.80
C LYS A 45 9.86 -2.68 1.93
N ILE A 46 10.15 -2.77 0.62
CA ILE A 46 10.07 -1.60 -0.26
C ILE A 46 8.62 -1.16 -0.41
N ILE A 47 7.70 -2.10 -0.60
CA ILE A 47 6.28 -1.77 -0.69
C ILE A 47 5.80 -1.14 0.62
N ALA A 48 6.16 -1.75 1.77
CA ALA A 48 5.80 -1.26 3.09
C ALA A 48 6.32 0.17 3.35
N GLU A 49 7.59 0.46 3.02
CA GLU A 49 8.20 1.78 3.17
C GLU A 49 7.53 2.84 2.28
N GLU A 50 7.25 2.50 1.03
CA GLU A 50 6.61 3.42 0.08
C GLU A 50 5.16 3.72 0.47
N LEU A 51 4.41 2.75 1.02
CA LEU A 51 3.09 2.99 1.58
C LEU A 51 3.16 3.85 2.84
N ASN A 52 4.10 3.55 3.74
CA ASN A 52 4.27 4.32 4.97
C ASN A 52 4.55 5.80 4.67
N GLY A 53 5.40 6.08 3.69
CA GLY A 53 5.72 7.45 3.26
C GLY A 53 4.53 8.23 2.69
N LYS A 54 3.42 7.56 2.34
CA LYS A 54 2.15 8.18 1.93
C LYS A 54 1.12 8.25 3.06
N SER A 55 1.40 7.63 4.20
CA SER A 55 0.51 7.57 5.36
C SER A 55 0.78 8.69 6.36
N VAL A 56 -0.23 9.03 7.13
CA VAL A 56 -0.12 9.88 8.32
C VAL A 56 -0.51 9.01 9.52
N ASN A 57 0.45 8.73 10.40
CA ASN A 57 0.27 7.82 11.55
C ASN A 57 -0.29 6.44 11.16
N GLY A 58 0.15 5.90 10.02
CA GLY A 58 -0.32 4.62 9.50
C GLY A 58 -1.69 4.67 8.82
N ILE A 59 -2.29 5.85 8.64
CA ILE A 59 -3.59 5.99 7.95
C ILE A 59 -3.38 6.73 6.63
N ILE A 60 -3.94 6.17 5.55
CA ILE A 60 -4.04 6.81 4.23
C ILE A 60 -5.54 6.98 3.94
N GLU A 61 -6.02 8.22 4.04
CA GLU A 61 -7.43 8.57 3.81
C GLU A 61 -7.54 9.93 3.09
N GLY A 62 -8.77 10.33 2.76
CA GLY A 62 -9.04 11.65 2.18
C GLY A 62 -8.22 11.90 0.90
N SER A 63 -7.62 13.08 0.78
CA SER A 63 -6.80 13.45 -0.39
C SER A 63 -5.62 12.50 -0.62
N ASN A 64 -4.95 12.04 0.43
CA ASN A 64 -3.80 11.13 0.31
C ASN A 64 -4.22 9.78 -0.31
N PHE A 65 -5.39 9.27 0.07
CA PHE A 65 -5.94 8.05 -0.52
C PHE A 65 -6.32 8.26 -1.99
N HIS A 66 -7.00 9.36 -2.31
CA HIS A 66 -7.38 9.68 -3.69
C HIS A 66 -6.14 9.81 -4.59
N THR A 67 -5.09 10.49 -4.12
CA THR A 67 -3.81 10.61 -4.83
C THR A 67 -3.13 9.24 -5.00
N LEU A 68 -3.05 8.42 -3.96
CA LEU A 68 -2.48 7.07 -4.08
C LEU A 68 -3.24 6.22 -5.10
N LYS A 69 -4.58 6.28 -5.09
CA LYS A 69 -5.43 5.53 -6.03
C LYS A 69 -5.26 6.02 -7.47
N ALA A 70 -5.25 7.33 -7.69
CA ALA A 70 -5.08 7.93 -9.01
C ALA A 70 -3.68 7.66 -9.58
N ASP A 71 -2.64 7.80 -8.75
CA ASP A 71 -1.24 7.65 -9.15
C ASP A 71 -0.70 6.24 -8.90
N TYR A 72 -1.57 5.24 -8.74
CA TYR A 72 -1.15 3.90 -8.38
C TYR A 72 -0.17 3.29 -9.40
N GLY A 73 -0.35 3.61 -10.70
CA GLY A 73 0.58 3.21 -11.74
C GLY A 73 2.01 3.69 -11.50
N TRP A 74 2.18 4.96 -11.12
CA TRP A 74 3.47 5.54 -10.77
C TRP A 74 4.03 4.96 -9.47
N PHE A 75 3.19 4.76 -8.46
CA PHE A 75 3.58 4.07 -7.23
C PHE A 75 4.16 2.68 -7.53
N SER A 76 3.44 1.87 -8.31
CA SER A 76 3.87 0.52 -8.69
C SER A 76 5.17 0.55 -9.50
N LEU A 77 5.33 1.49 -10.44
CA LEU A 77 6.58 1.64 -11.18
C LEU A 77 7.75 1.99 -10.26
N ARG A 78 7.58 2.95 -9.34
CA ARG A 78 8.61 3.35 -8.38
C ARG A 78 9.07 2.19 -7.51
N VAL A 79 8.14 1.38 -7.00
CA VAL A 79 8.45 0.15 -6.26
C VAL A 79 9.28 -0.80 -7.12
N LYS A 80 8.80 -1.12 -8.34
CA LYS A 80 9.48 -2.07 -9.23
C LYS A 80 10.91 -1.62 -9.57
N SER A 81 11.09 -0.33 -9.87
CA SER A 81 12.40 0.25 -10.16
C SER A 81 13.35 0.17 -8.95
N LYS A 82 12.85 0.44 -7.74
CA LYS A 82 13.64 0.29 -6.51
C LYS A 82 14.06 -1.16 -6.27
N LYS A 83 13.16 -2.12 -6.49
CA LYS A 83 13.48 -3.55 -6.36
C LYS A 83 14.55 -3.98 -7.35
N LEU A 84 14.38 -3.62 -8.63
CA LEU A 84 15.37 -3.93 -9.66
C LEU A 84 16.74 -3.34 -9.31
N TYR A 85 16.78 -2.11 -8.81
CA TYR A 85 18.04 -1.50 -8.38
C TYR A 85 18.72 -2.26 -7.23
N GLN A 86 17.95 -2.78 -6.26
CA GLN A 86 18.50 -3.60 -5.18
C GLN A 86 19.01 -4.97 -5.65
N GLU A 87 18.46 -5.53 -6.73
CA GLU A 87 18.91 -6.81 -7.29
C GLU A 87 20.19 -6.68 -8.13
N LEU A 88 20.50 -5.48 -8.61
CA LEU A 88 21.68 -5.17 -9.42
C LEU A 88 22.90 -4.71 -8.59
N LEU A 89 22.72 -4.52 -7.28
CA LEU A 89 23.77 -4.22 -6.31
C LEU A 89 24.24 -5.50 -5.61
#